data_AF-A0A849SI75-F1
#
_entry.id   AF-A0A849SI75-F1
#
_cell.length_a   1.000
_cell.length_b   1.000
_cell.length_c   1.000
_cell.angle_alpha   90.00
_cell.angle_beta   90.00
_cell.angle_gamma   90.00
#
_symmetry.space_group_name_H-M   'P 1'
#
loop_
_entity.id
_entity.type
_entity.pdbx_description
1 polymer ?
#
loop_
_entity_poly.entity_id
_entity_poly.type
_entity_poly.pdbx_seq_one_letter_code
_entity_poly.pdbx_strand_id
1 'polypeptide(L)'
;MKLLLRVMLVAAAIAWCAPISSALAQAYDTPTIELVETTRYSVTVRIHAGASGMPAGFGLDWMRKSDYDTGGWNSTYYYCSFWGTATWNFEPGNDSYLLAPNQSQIVELGDVFDETGMSADYFDELEPGTQYVVRMYALGDANGDVSDYSGTILGDTKPKDPDCVFSQGYWKNHSNAWPVASLTLGSVSYTKTQLLSILNKAAQGNGLIILAKQLIAAKLNLAMGANPSPVSSTISAADAQIGSLVIPPVGSGFLTPNSTSIKSKTLDDFNNGKIPTDCTPTPAHSTSWGSIKTHYR
;
A
#
# COMPACT_ATOMS: atom_id res chain seq x y z
N MET A 1 63.43 -36.95 70.08
CA MET A 1 62.59 -38.01 69.48
C MET A 1 61.52 -37.33 68.63
N LYS A 2 61.48 -37.65 67.33
CA LYS A 2 60.74 -36.95 66.27
C LYS A 2 59.22 -36.96 66.51
N LEU A 3 58.56 -35.81 66.30
CA LEU A 3 57.13 -35.78 65.97
C LEU A 3 56.92 -34.76 64.85
N LEU A 4 56.75 -35.26 63.61
CA LEU A 4 56.35 -34.47 62.45
C LEU A 4 54.84 -34.22 62.53
N LEU A 5 54.41 -32.96 62.64
CA LEU A 5 53.03 -32.56 62.46
C LEU A 5 52.88 -31.99 61.04
N ARG A 6 52.14 -32.71 60.18
CA ARG A 6 51.77 -32.27 58.82
C ARG A 6 50.65 -31.24 58.94
N VAL A 7 50.88 -30.00 58.50
CA VAL A 7 49.82 -29.01 58.31
C VAL A 7 49.26 -29.19 56.90
N MET A 8 48.01 -29.65 56.81
CA MET A 8 47.23 -29.63 55.56
C MET A 8 46.68 -28.22 55.34
N LEU A 9 47.05 -27.60 54.21
CA LEU A 9 46.41 -26.39 53.69
C LEU A 9 45.14 -26.80 52.94
N VAL A 10 43.98 -26.41 53.47
CA VAL A 10 42.69 -26.49 52.76
C VAL A 10 42.51 -25.17 52.02
N ALA A 11 42.56 -25.20 50.69
CA ALA A 11 42.22 -24.07 49.85
C ALA A 11 40.69 -23.96 49.73
N ALA A 12 40.11 -22.90 50.31
CA ALA A 12 38.70 -22.58 50.12
C ALA A 12 38.51 -21.91 48.75
N ALA A 13 37.86 -22.60 47.82
CA ALA A 13 37.43 -22.02 46.55
C ALA A 13 36.19 -21.14 46.79
N ILE A 14 36.36 -19.82 46.70
CA ILE A 14 35.25 -18.86 46.71
C ILE A 14 34.67 -18.85 45.29
N ALA A 15 33.49 -19.44 45.11
CA ALA A 15 32.73 -19.33 43.88
C ALA A 15 32.13 -17.92 43.78
N TRP A 16 32.68 -17.09 42.89
CA TRP A 16 32.03 -15.85 42.46
C TRP A 16 30.82 -16.20 41.58
N CYS A 17 29.61 -16.11 42.13
CA CYS A 17 28.40 -15.97 41.33
C CYS A 17 28.42 -14.57 40.71
N ALA A 18 28.79 -14.46 39.44
CA ALA A 18 28.50 -13.25 38.67
C ALA A 18 26.97 -13.11 38.56
N PRO A 19 26.41 -11.91 38.80
CA PRO A 19 25.01 -11.68 38.49
C PRO A 19 24.81 -11.87 36.99
N ILE A 20 23.87 -12.72 36.61
CA ILE A 20 23.37 -12.77 35.23
C ILE A 20 22.61 -11.47 35.02
N SER A 21 23.29 -10.43 34.53
CA SER A 21 22.59 -9.28 33.96
C SER A 21 21.86 -9.79 32.72
N SER A 22 20.54 -9.78 32.77
CA SER A 22 19.71 -9.87 31.56
C SER A 22 20.11 -8.66 30.71
N ALA A 23 20.87 -8.87 29.63
CA ALA A 23 21.04 -7.83 28.64
C ALA A 23 19.66 -7.56 28.05
N LEU A 24 19.08 -6.39 28.32
CA LEU A 24 17.89 -5.95 27.60
C LEU A 24 18.26 -5.89 26.12
N ALA A 25 17.35 -6.34 25.24
CA ALA A 25 17.56 -6.25 23.82
C ALA A 25 17.79 -4.76 23.45
N GLN A 26 18.80 -4.48 22.64
CA GLN A 26 19.02 -3.10 22.20
C GLN A 26 17.89 -2.71 21.23
N ALA A 27 17.32 -1.52 21.41
CA ALA A 27 16.34 -0.99 20.46
C ALA A 27 16.95 -0.86 19.05
N TYR A 28 16.16 -1.13 18.02
CA TYR A 28 16.55 -0.88 16.64
C TYR A 28 16.77 0.63 16.39
N ASP A 29 17.61 0.93 15.40
CA ASP A 29 17.85 2.32 14.97
C ASP A 29 16.55 2.95 14.48
N THR A 30 16.29 4.20 14.90
CA THR A 30 15.15 4.97 14.41
C THR A 30 15.23 5.13 12.90
N PRO A 31 14.22 4.64 12.14
CA PRO A 31 14.19 4.81 10.71
C PRO A 31 13.89 6.26 10.33
N THR A 32 14.17 6.61 9.08
CA THR A 32 13.80 7.92 8.53
C THR A 32 12.72 7.77 7.47
N ILE A 33 11.92 8.81 7.33
CA ILE A 33 10.78 8.86 6.43
C ILE A 33 10.82 10.16 5.63
N GLU A 34 10.52 10.08 4.34
CA GLU A 34 10.40 11.23 3.46
C GLU A 34 9.15 11.12 2.58
N LEU A 35 8.59 12.28 2.24
CA LEU A 35 7.49 12.36 1.29
C LEU A 35 8.03 12.15 -0.13
N VAL A 36 7.41 11.26 -0.90
CA VAL A 36 7.78 10.99 -2.30
C VAL A 36 6.82 11.68 -3.25
N GLU A 37 5.53 11.38 -3.09
CA GLU A 37 4.48 11.83 -3.99
C GLU A 37 3.16 11.92 -3.22
N THR A 38 2.25 12.78 -3.68
CA THR A 38 0.86 12.74 -3.26
C THR A 38 -0.08 12.70 -4.45
N THR A 39 -1.20 12.04 -4.23
CA THR A 39 -2.32 11.96 -5.17
C THR A 39 -3.52 12.66 -4.57
N ARG A 40 -4.66 12.55 -5.25
CA ARG A 40 -5.94 12.99 -4.69
C ARG A 40 -6.37 12.14 -3.49
N TYR A 41 -5.92 10.89 -3.40
CA TYR A 41 -6.45 9.88 -2.49
C TYR A 41 -5.37 9.16 -1.67
N SER A 42 -4.10 9.48 -1.89
CA SER A 42 -2.98 8.80 -1.26
C SER A 42 -1.77 9.70 -1.02
N VAL A 43 -0.95 9.29 -0.07
CA VAL A 43 0.35 9.89 0.26
C VAL A 43 1.39 8.77 0.18
N THR A 44 2.32 8.89 -0.78
CA THR A 44 3.43 7.96 -0.93
C THR A 44 4.62 8.46 -0.12
N VAL A 45 5.09 7.63 0.79
CA VAL A 45 6.27 7.89 1.63
C VAL A 45 7.37 6.89 1.30
N ARG A 46 8.62 7.34 1.34
CA ARG A 46 9.78 6.46 1.31
C ARG A 46 10.33 6.34 2.72
N ILE A 47 10.61 5.10 3.07
CA ILE A 47 11.12 4.67 4.36
C ILE A 47 12.56 4.23 4.14
N HIS A 48 13.45 4.64 5.04
CA HIS A 48 14.86 4.25 5.04
C HIS A 48 15.21 3.61 6.37
N ALA A 49 15.66 2.35 6.30
CA ALA A 49 16.13 1.64 7.48
C ALA A 49 17.46 2.21 7.99
N GLY A 50 17.66 2.21 9.31
CA GLY A 50 18.93 2.56 9.94
C GLY A 50 20.00 1.48 9.73
N ALA A 51 21.13 1.62 10.45
CA ALA A 51 22.25 0.68 10.36
C ALA A 51 21.91 -0.71 10.94
N SER A 52 20.93 -0.79 11.84
CA SER A 52 20.38 -2.04 12.34
C SER A 52 19.44 -2.75 11.35
N GLY A 53 19.01 -2.08 10.28
CA GLY A 53 17.90 -2.55 9.44
C GLY A 53 16.55 -2.50 10.16
N MET A 54 15.54 -3.13 9.57
CA MET A 54 14.21 -3.36 10.13
C MET A 54 13.80 -4.81 9.87
N PRO A 55 14.45 -5.79 10.55
CA PRO A 55 14.27 -7.21 10.26
C PRO A 55 12.91 -7.77 10.69
N ALA A 56 12.19 -7.06 11.56
CA ALA A 56 10.80 -7.34 11.95
C ALA A 56 9.78 -6.51 11.16
N GLY A 57 10.25 -5.64 10.26
CA GLY A 57 9.43 -4.68 9.55
C GLY A 57 9.23 -3.37 10.32
N PHE A 58 8.18 -2.63 10.00
CA PHE A 58 7.96 -1.28 10.50
C PHE A 58 6.48 -0.93 10.64
N GLY A 59 6.20 0.06 11.49
CA GLY A 59 4.87 0.62 11.68
C GLY A 59 4.81 2.08 11.24
N LEU A 60 3.67 2.50 10.70
CA LEU A 60 3.33 3.89 10.40
C LEU A 60 2.10 4.28 11.21
N ASP A 61 2.17 5.44 11.85
CA ASP A 61 1.03 6.10 12.48
C ASP A 61 0.70 7.36 11.69
N TRP A 62 -0.59 7.63 11.47
CA TRP A 62 -1.03 8.81 10.75
C TRP A 62 -2.39 9.32 11.21
N MET A 63 -2.61 10.61 11.05
CA MET A 63 -3.90 11.27 11.33
C MET A 63 -4.02 12.52 10.47
N ARG A 64 -5.21 13.15 10.45
CA ARG A 64 -5.34 14.47 9.82
C ARG A 64 -4.49 15.47 10.61
N LYS A 65 -3.90 16.41 9.90
CA LYS A 65 -3.12 17.49 10.51
C LYS A 65 -3.99 18.31 11.48
N SER A 66 -5.27 18.51 11.19
CA SER A 66 -6.21 19.19 12.09
C SER A 66 -6.32 18.54 13.47
N ASP A 67 -6.29 17.21 13.52
CA ASP A 67 -6.42 16.44 14.76
C ASP A 67 -5.10 16.48 15.54
N TYR A 68 -3.99 16.42 14.81
CA TYR A 68 -2.65 16.61 15.37
C TYR A 68 -2.45 18.01 15.94
N ASP A 69 -2.91 19.05 15.26
CA ASP A 69 -2.80 20.43 15.74
C ASP A 69 -3.58 20.67 17.04
N THR A 70 -4.57 19.81 17.33
CA THR A 70 -5.39 19.89 18.55
C THR A 70 -4.75 19.17 19.74
N GLY A 71 -4.17 17.98 19.54
CA GLY A 71 -3.73 17.11 20.65
C GLY A 71 -2.37 16.44 20.46
N GLY A 72 -1.67 16.73 19.37
CA GLY A 72 -0.47 16.02 18.96
C GLY A 72 -0.74 14.52 18.74
N TRP A 73 0.27 13.69 18.97
CA TRP A 73 0.16 12.24 18.88
C TRP A 73 -0.64 11.58 20.03
N ASN A 74 -1.22 12.37 20.93
CA ASN A 74 -2.19 11.87 21.92
C ASN A 74 -3.62 11.83 21.35
N SER A 75 -3.87 12.47 20.21
CA SER A 75 -5.12 12.33 19.45
C SER A 75 -5.25 10.93 18.87
N THR A 76 -6.47 10.54 18.48
CA THR A 76 -6.71 9.29 17.76
C THR A 76 -6.00 9.31 16.40
N TYR A 77 -5.18 8.30 16.15
CA TYR A 77 -4.53 8.05 14.86
C TYR A 77 -4.95 6.70 14.31
N TYR A 78 -4.72 6.53 13.01
CA TYR A 78 -4.72 5.26 12.33
C TYR A 78 -3.31 4.70 12.30
N TYR A 79 -3.19 3.38 12.23
CA TYR A 79 -1.90 2.72 12.17
C TYR A 79 -1.89 1.57 11.16
N CYS A 80 -0.73 1.38 10.57
CA CYS A 80 -0.43 0.24 9.74
C CYS A 80 0.93 -0.35 10.11
N SER A 81 1.06 -1.65 9.94
CA SER A 81 2.26 -2.40 10.26
C SER A 81 2.59 -3.30 9.08
N PHE A 82 3.87 -3.32 8.70
CA PHE A 82 4.38 -3.96 7.48
C PHE A 82 5.52 -4.88 7.85
N TRP A 83 5.45 -6.16 7.46
CA TRP A 83 6.42 -7.19 7.88
C TRP A 83 6.60 -8.33 6.87
N GLY A 84 5.82 -8.36 5.80
CA GLY A 84 5.86 -9.45 4.82
C GLY A 84 6.32 -8.99 3.44
N THR A 85 5.88 -9.73 2.43
CA THR A 85 6.15 -9.43 1.03
C THR A 85 5.05 -8.53 0.47
N ALA A 86 5.45 -7.40 -0.09
CA ALA A 86 4.60 -6.52 -0.86
C ALA A 86 4.28 -7.15 -2.23
N THR A 87 3.09 -6.89 -2.75
CA THR A 87 2.66 -7.34 -4.08
C THR A 87 2.16 -6.20 -4.97
N TRP A 88 1.97 -5.00 -4.43
CA TRP A 88 1.41 -3.88 -5.17
C TRP A 88 2.33 -2.65 -5.24
N ASN A 89 2.39 -1.86 -4.17
CA ASN A 89 3.10 -0.59 -4.13
C ASN A 89 4.45 -0.79 -3.40
N PHE A 90 5.48 -1.16 -4.16
CA PHE A 90 6.83 -1.40 -3.64
C PHE A 90 7.94 -0.85 -4.55
N GLU A 91 9.12 -0.60 -3.99
CA GLU A 91 10.30 -0.12 -4.70
C GLU A 91 10.78 -1.19 -5.70
N PRO A 92 11.08 -0.82 -6.96
CA PRO A 92 11.56 -1.78 -7.94
C PRO A 92 12.77 -2.58 -7.43
N GLY A 93 12.63 -3.91 -7.43
CA GLY A 93 13.69 -4.82 -6.96
C GLY A 93 13.70 -5.05 -5.44
N ASN A 94 12.77 -4.47 -4.68
CA ASN A 94 12.56 -4.77 -3.27
C ASN A 94 11.07 -4.98 -2.98
N ASP A 95 10.61 -6.23 -2.99
CA ASP A 95 9.24 -6.63 -2.64
C ASP A 95 9.09 -6.99 -1.15
N SER A 96 10.10 -6.69 -0.32
CA SER A 96 10.07 -7.01 1.12
C SER A 96 9.84 -5.76 1.96
N TYR A 97 9.01 -5.89 3.00
CA TYR A 97 8.94 -4.92 4.11
C TYR A 97 9.97 -5.19 5.21
N LEU A 98 10.64 -6.35 5.17
CA LEU A 98 11.79 -6.65 6.02
C LEU A 98 13.02 -6.06 5.36
N LEU A 99 13.51 -4.94 5.90
CA LEU A 99 14.59 -4.17 5.28
C LEU A 99 15.93 -4.49 5.92
N ALA A 100 16.93 -4.81 5.10
CA ALA A 100 18.31 -4.88 5.53
C ALA A 100 18.85 -3.47 5.88
N PRO A 101 20.01 -3.37 6.54
CA PRO A 101 20.63 -2.08 6.86
C PRO A 101 20.72 -1.15 5.65
N ASN A 102 20.25 0.10 5.83
CA ASN A 102 20.24 1.16 4.81
C ASN A 102 19.43 0.86 3.54
N GLN A 103 18.52 -0.12 3.57
CA GLN A 103 17.56 -0.32 2.49
C GLN A 103 16.36 0.59 2.62
N SER A 104 15.68 0.80 1.49
CA SER A 104 14.49 1.64 1.40
C SER A 104 13.30 0.87 0.83
N GLN A 105 12.11 1.37 1.16
CA GLN A 105 10.84 0.87 0.65
C GLN A 105 9.84 2.03 0.55
N ILE A 106 8.88 1.91 -0.36
CA ILE A 106 7.76 2.84 -0.46
C ILE A 106 6.50 2.24 0.17
N VAL A 107 5.67 3.12 0.71
CA VAL A 107 4.31 2.81 1.14
C VAL A 107 3.41 3.91 0.62
N GLU A 108 2.26 3.52 0.09
CA GLU A 108 1.23 4.44 -0.39
C GLU A 108 0.04 4.44 0.57
N LEU A 109 0.08 5.33 1.57
CA LEU A 109 -1.04 5.50 2.52
C LEU A 109 -2.27 5.96 1.75
N GLY A 110 -3.41 5.30 1.95
CA GLY A 110 -4.63 5.50 1.14
C GLY A 110 -4.79 4.53 -0.02
N ASP A 111 -3.79 3.72 -0.35
CA ASP A 111 -3.89 2.63 -1.34
C ASP A 111 -3.23 1.34 -0.82
N VAL A 112 -3.62 0.92 0.40
CA VAL A 112 -3.07 -0.30 1.06
C VAL A 112 -4.01 -1.50 1.00
N PHE A 113 -5.23 -1.34 0.47
CA PHE A 113 -6.26 -2.40 0.48
C PHE A 113 -5.85 -3.66 -0.28
N ASP A 114 -5.11 -3.49 -1.38
CA ASP A 114 -4.66 -4.59 -2.23
C ASP A 114 -3.25 -5.10 -1.88
N GLU A 115 -2.62 -4.47 -0.89
CA GLU A 115 -1.27 -4.80 -0.47
C GLU A 115 -1.22 -6.08 0.39
N THR A 116 -0.10 -6.77 0.35
CA THR A 116 0.15 -7.98 1.16
C THR A 116 1.28 -7.76 2.15
N GLY A 117 1.43 -8.65 3.13
CA GLY A 117 2.53 -8.54 4.10
C GLY A 117 2.38 -7.37 5.09
N MET A 118 1.15 -6.95 5.35
CA MET A 118 0.83 -5.83 6.21
C MET A 118 -0.52 -6.01 6.92
N SER A 119 -0.78 -5.19 7.93
CA SER A 119 -2.12 -4.93 8.47
C SER A 119 -2.35 -3.44 8.66
N ALA A 120 -3.59 -3.00 8.56
CA ALA A 120 -4.03 -1.67 8.93
C ALA A 120 -5.35 -1.72 9.69
N ASP A 121 -5.64 -0.67 10.44
CA ASP A 121 -6.97 -0.38 10.99
C ASP A 121 -7.83 0.48 10.04
N TYR A 122 -7.22 1.03 8.99
CA TYR A 122 -7.86 1.83 7.94
C TYR A 122 -7.36 1.40 6.56
N PHE A 123 -8.29 0.96 5.70
CA PHE A 123 -7.99 0.48 4.34
C PHE A 123 -8.62 1.33 3.24
N ASP A 124 -9.36 2.36 3.59
CA ASP A 124 -9.99 3.24 2.62
C ASP A 124 -8.98 4.27 2.07
N GLU A 125 -9.41 4.99 1.05
CA GLU A 125 -8.66 6.11 0.47
C GLU A 125 -8.57 7.30 1.45
N LEU A 126 -7.54 8.12 1.29
CA LEU A 126 -7.45 9.40 1.99
C LEU A 126 -8.41 10.43 1.39
N GLU A 127 -8.82 11.39 2.20
CA GLU A 127 -9.72 12.45 1.77
C GLU A 127 -8.99 13.47 0.90
N PRO A 128 -9.53 13.85 -0.28
CA PRO A 128 -8.95 14.87 -1.13
C PRO A 128 -8.81 16.23 -0.45
N GLY A 129 -7.76 16.98 -0.79
CA GLY A 129 -7.51 18.33 -0.28
C GLY A 129 -7.27 18.39 1.24
N THR A 130 -6.85 17.28 1.83
CA THR A 130 -6.63 17.13 3.27
C THR A 130 -5.14 16.92 3.55
N GLN A 131 -4.65 17.60 4.59
CA GLN A 131 -3.29 17.45 5.09
C GLN A 131 -3.24 16.33 6.15
N TYR A 132 -2.22 15.50 6.07
CA TYR A 132 -1.97 14.41 7.01
C TYR A 132 -0.59 14.57 7.64
N VAL A 133 -0.48 14.14 8.90
CA VAL A 133 0.81 13.94 9.55
C VAL A 133 1.11 12.45 9.61
N VAL A 134 2.37 12.09 9.40
CA VAL A 134 2.83 10.70 9.41
C VAL A 134 4.10 10.60 10.24
N ARG A 135 4.20 9.57 11.06
CA ARG A 135 5.45 9.13 11.69
C ARG A 135 5.60 7.62 11.53
N MET A 136 6.79 7.11 11.76
CA MET A 136 7.04 5.68 11.68
C MET A 136 7.99 5.20 12.78
N TYR A 137 8.14 3.89 12.88
CA TYR A 137 9.05 3.21 13.81
C TYR A 137 9.40 1.81 13.29
N ALA A 138 10.55 1.29 13.70
CA ALA A 138 10.92 -0.10 13.44
C ALA A 138 10.25 -1.01 14.47
N LEU A 139 9.66 -2.13 14.01
CA LEU A 139 9.07 -3.13 14.89
C LEU A 139 10.17 -3.89 15.63
N GLY A 140 9.91 -4.27 16.89
CA GLY A 140 10.79 -5.13 17.68
C GLY A 140 10.56 -6.61 17.42
N ASP A 141 11.58 -7.43 17.68
CA ASP A 141 11.51 -8.89 17.71
C ASP A 141 12.36 -9.47 18.86
N ALA A 142 12.71 -10.76 18.80
CA ALA A 142 13.51 -11.40 19.84
C ALA A 142 14.97 -10.89 19.93
N ASN A 143 15.46 -10.16 18.92
CA ASN A 143 16.83 -9.68 18.77
C ASN A 143 16.97 -8.18 19.00
N GLY A 144 15.88 -7.42 18.97
CA GLY A 144 15.89 -5.98 19.19
C GLY A 144 14.53 -5.44 19.62
N ASP A 145 14.56 -4.46 20.53
CA ASP A 145 13.35 -3.75 20.95
C ASP A 145 12.87 -2.78 19.85
N VAL A 146 11.61 -2.36 19.95
CA VAL A 146 11.02 -1.32 19.08
C VAL A 146 11.89 -0.06 19.08
N SER A 147 12.06 0.59 17.93
CA SER A 147 12.80 1.86 17.87
C SER A 147 11.98 3.01 18.48
N ASP A 148 12.65 4.13 18.74
CA ASP A 148 11.96 5.41 18.87
C ASP A 148 11.23 5.75 17.55
N TYR A 149 10.24 6.65 17.63
CA TYR A 149 9.55 7.19 16.46
C TYR A 149 10.46 8.10 15.65
N SER A 150 10.26 8.08 14.33
CA SER A 150 10.81 9.07 13.41
C SER A 150 10.30 10.48 13.73
N GLY A 151 10.92 11.49 13.10
CA GLY A 151 10.30 12.79 12.95
C GLY A 151 8.92 12.69 12.27
N THR A 152 8.03 13.64 12.57
CA THR A 152 6.74 13.77 11.91
C THR A 152 6.90 14.49 10.57
N ILE A 153 6.38 13.90 9.50
CA ILE A 153 6.31 14.53 8.19
C ILE A 153 4.87 14.93 7.84
N LEU A 154 4.74 15.83 6.87
CA LEU A 154 3.48 16.29 6.32
C LEU A 154 3.26 15.66 4.94
N GLY A 155 2.04 15.22 4.65
CA GLY A 155 1.60 14.83 3.32
C GLY A 155 0.27 15.50 2.96
N ASP A 156 0.22 16.20 1.84
CA ASP A 156 -0.96 16.93 1.38
C ASP A 156 -1.60 16.21 0.19
N THR A 157 -2.80 15.68 0.38
CA THR A 157 -3.57 15.16 -0.77
C THR A 157 -4.02 16.31 -1.66
N LYS A 158 -4.06 16.05 -2.97
CA LYS A 158 -4.46 17.05 -3.96
C LYS A 158 -5.95 17.39 -3.80
N PRO A 159 -6.36 18.65 -4.04
CA PRO A 159 -7.77 19.03 -4.04
C PRO A 159 -8.62 18.17 -4.98
N LYS A 160 -9.92 18.14 -4.69
CA LYS A 160 -10.92 17.60 -5.62
C LYS A 160 -11.10 18.58 -6.77
N ASP A 161 -10.46 18.34 -7.91
CA ASP A 161 -10.80 19.03 -9.15
C ASP A 161 -12.15 18.49 -9.68
N PRO A 162 -12.94 19.29 -10.44
CA PRO A 162 -14.16 18.83 -11.09
C PRO A 162 -13.80 17.98 -12.31
N ASP A 163 -13.26 16.78 -12.06
CA ASP A 163 -12.82 15.89 -13.11
C ASP A 163 -13.77 14.71 -13.32
N CYS A 164 -13.74 14.21 -14.54
CA CYS A 164 -14.31 12.98 -15.06
C CYS A 164 -13.47 11.74 -14.70
N VAL A 165 -12.46 11.90 -13.85
CA VAL A 165 -11.51 10.87 -13.46
C VAL A 165 -11.53 10.65 -11.95
N PHE A 166 -11.75 9.41 -11.57
CA PHE A 166 -11.90 8.97 -10.21
C PHE A 166 -11.19 7.64 -9.96
N SER A 167 -10.76 7.44 -8.72
CA SER A 167 -10.09 6.23 -8.24
C SER A 167 -11.00 5.01 -8.27
N GLN A 168 -10.39 3.83 -8.09
CA GLN A 168 -11.14 2.60 -7.89
C GLN A 168 -12.00 2.62 -6.62
N GLY A 169 -11.54 3.24 -5.53
CA GLY A 169 -12.29 3.37 -4.29
C GLY A 169 -13.50 4.30 -4.42
N TYR A 170 -13.39 5.41 -5.16
CA TYR A 170 -14.55 6.24 -5.49
C TYR A 170 -15.63 5.41 -6.20
N TRP A 171 -15.27 4.69 -7.25
CA TRP A 171 -16.23 3.89 -8.02
C TRP A 171 -16.84 2.75 -7.20
N LYS A 172 -16.05 2.08 -6.37
CA LYS A 172 -16.50 1.07 -5.41
C LYS A 172 -17.59 1.62 -4.48
N ASN A 173 -17.39 2.84 -3.96
CA ASN A 173 -18.27 3.44 -2.95
C ASN A 173 -19.41 4.30 -3.53
N HIS A 174 -19.36 4.66 -4.82
CA HIS A 174 -20.35 5.51 -5.50
C HIS A 174 -21.03 4.77 -6.65
N SER A 175 -21.52 3.56 -6.40
CA SER A 175 -22.14 2.75 -7.46
C SER A 175 -23.31 3.47 -8.16
N ASN A 176 -24.06 4.33 -7.47
CA ASN A 176 -25.15 5.11 -8.06
C ASN A 176 -24.70 6.12 -9.13
N ALA A 177 -23.42 6.54 -9.10
CA ALA A 177 -22.85 7.47 -10.07
C ALA A 177 -22.37 6.77 -11.36
N TRP A 178 -22.41 5.43 -11.43
CA TRP A 178 -21.86 4.70 -12.58
C TRP A 178 -22.63 5.05 -13.87
N PRO A 179 -21.95 5.52 -14.92
CA PRO A 179 -22.58 5.90 -16.18
C PRO A 179 -23.09 4.70 -16.98
N VAL A 180 -22.62 3.48 -16.66
CA VAL A 180 -22.95 2.24 -17.37
C VAL A 180 -23.31 1.11 -16.40
N ALA A 181 -24.17 0.19 -16.84
CA ALA A 181 -24.64 -0.94 -16.04
C ALA A 181 -23.76 -2.20 -16.17
N SER A 182 -22.82 -2.23 -17.11
CA SER A 182 -21.95 -3.37 -17.40
C SER A 182 -20.68 -2.94 -18.10
N LEU A 183 -19.61 -3.70 -17.91
CA LEU A 183 -18.33 -3.54 -18.60
C LEU A 183 -17.86 -4.89 -19.12
N THR A 184 -17.08 -4.87 -20.19
CA THR A 184 -16.34 -6.04 -20.66
C THR A 184 -14.89 -5.90 -20.22
N LEU A 185 -14.33 -6.93 -19.59
CA LEU A 185 -12.90 -7.05 -19.26
C LEU A 185 -12.34 -8.26 -20.01
N GLY A 186 -11.34 -8.04 -20.85
CA GLY A 186 -10.93 -9.01 -21.87
C GLY A 186 -12.09 -9.36 -22.81
N SER A 187 -12.44 -10.65 -22.86
CA SER A 187 -13.59 -11.15 -23.64
C SER A 187 -14.83 -11.44 -22.80
N VAL A 188 -14.79 -11.21 -21.48
CA VAL A 188 -15.89 -11.53 -20.55
C VAL A 188 -16.67 -10.27 -20.19
N SER A 189 -18.00 -10.31 -20.29
CA SER A 189 -18.88 -9.22 -19.88
C SER A 189 -19.38 -9.43 -18.45
N TYR A 190 -19.29 -8.39 -17.63
CA TYR A 190 -19.67 -8.39 -16.24
C TYR A 190 -20.78 -7.37 -15.98
N THR A 191 -21.77 -7.79 -15.20
CA THR A 191 -22.79 -6.90 -14.64
C THR A 191 -22.20 -5.98 -13.59
N LYS A 192 -22.86 -4.85 -13.31
CA LYS A 192 -22.49 -3.94 -12.22
C LYS A 192 -22.26 -4.65 -10.88
N THR A 193 -23.12 -5.59 -10.50
CA THR A 193 -22.98 -6.35 -9.25
C THR A 193 -21.71 -7.19 -9.22
N GLN A 194 -21.36 -7.83 -10.34
CA GLN A 194 -20.11 -8.59 -10.46
C GLN A 194 -18.88 -7.68 -10.45
N LEU A 195 -18.95 -6.52 -11.10
CA LEU A 195 -17.86 -5.54 -11.09
C LEU A 195 -17.62 -4.99 -9.68
N LEU A 196 -18.69 -4.72 -8.93
CA LEU A 196 -18.60 -4.33 -7.52
C LEU A 196 -18.00 -5.43 -6.65
N SER A 197 -18.34 -6.72 -6.88
CA SER A 197 -17.71 -7.81 -6.12
C SER A 197 -16.22 -7.97 -6.44
N ILE A 198 -15.80 -7.69 -7.67
CA ILE A 198 -14.38 -7.62 -8.06
C ILE A 198 -13.69 -6.44 -7.36
N LEU A 199 -14.27 -5.23 -7.36
CA LEU A 199 -13.71 -4.06 -6.67
C LEU A 199 -13.55 -4.28 -5.15
N ASN A 200 -14.46 -5.04 -4.54
CA ASN A 200 -14.40 -5.37 -3.11
C ASN A 200 -13.49 -6.56 -2.77
N LYS A 201 -12.95 -7.27 -3.76
CA LYS A 201 -12.10 -8.44 -3.50
C LYS A 201 -10.65 -7.98 -3.30
N ALA A 202 -10.09 -8.16 -2.11
CA ALA A 202 -8.66 -7.96 -1.89
C ALA A 202 -7.84 -8.84 -2.86
N ALA A 203 -6.80 -8.26 -3.47
CA ALA A 203 -5.96 -8.93 -4.46
C ALA A 203 -5.29 -10.20 -3.93
N GLN A 204 -4.80 -10.17 -2.68
CA GLN A 204 -4.14 -11.31 -2.02
C GLN A 204 -3.06 -11.94 -2.91
N GLY A 205 -2.24 -11.11 -3.57
CA GLY A 205 -1.17 -11.55 -4.48
C GLY A 205 -1.64 -12.01 -5.88
N ASN A 206 -2.91 -11.83 -6.25
CA ASN A 206 -3.40 -12.08 -7.59
C ASN A 206 -3.38 -10.82 -8.45
N GLY A 207 -2.41 -10.74 -9.37
CA GLY A 207 -2.26 -9.62 -10.31
C GLY A 207 -3.45 -9.41 -11.24
N LEU A 208 -4.25 -10.45 -11.52
CA LEU A 208 -5.48 -10.31 -12.31
C LEU A 208 -6.51 -9.44 -11.59
N ILE A 209 -6.64 -9.58 -10.27
CA ILE A 209 -7.58 -8.77 -9.49
C ILE A 209 -7.12 -7.30 -9.51
N ILE A 210 -5.85 -7.04 -9.24
CA ILE A 210 -5.25 -5.70 -9.30
C ILE A 210 -5.52 -5.03 -10.66
N LEU A 211 -5.14 -5.71 -11.75
CA LEU A 211 -5.35 -5.18 -13.11
C LEU A 211 -6.83 -4.93 -13.40
N ALA A 212 -7.70 -5.85 -12.99
CA ALA A 212 -9.12 -5.73 -13.24
C ALA A 212 -9.73 -4.52 -12.54
N LYS A 213 -9.39 -4.26 -11.28
CA LYS A 213 -9.93 -3.11 -10.55
C LYS A 213 -9.52 -1.78 -11.16
N GLN A 214 -8.24 -1.64 -11.51
CA GLN A 214 -7.73 -0.44 -12.17
C GLN A 214 -8.34 -0.25 -13.57
N LEU A 215 -8.55 -1.35 -14.31
CA LEU A 215 -9.23 -1.33 -15.59
C LEU A 215 -10.72 -0.96 -15.46
N ILE A 216 -11.41 -1.43 -14.42
CA ILE A 216 -12.80 -1.04 -14.14
C ILE A 216 -12.91 0.46 -13.93
N ALA A 217 -12.08 1.02 -13.05
CA ALA A 217 -12.07 2.46 -12.76
C ALA A 217 -11.76 3.28 -14.02
N ALA A 218 -10.75 2.89 -14.80
CA ALA A 218 -10.39 3.59 -16.04
C ALA A 218 -11.55 3.59 -17.04
N LYS A 219 -12.22 2.46 -17.22
CA LYS A 219 -13.37 2.35 -18.13
C LYS A 219 -14.57 3.18 -17.66
N LEU A 220 -14.81 3.27 -16.36
CA LEU A 220 -15.84 4.15 -15.81
C LEU A 220 -15.48 5.64 -15.99
N ASN A 221 -14.21 6.01 -15.82
CA ASN A 221 -13.72 7.37 -16.09
C ASN A 221 -13.92 7.76 -17.57
N LEU A 222 -13.60 6.86 -18.51
CA LEU A 222 -13.87 7.06 -19.93
C LEU A 222 -15.36 7.21 -20.21
N ALA A 223 -16.20 6.39 -19.56
CA ALA A 223 -17.65 6.52 -19.68
C ALA A 223 -18.20 7.82 -19.05
N MET A 224 -17.50 8.41 -18.08
CA MET A 224 -17.78 9.74 -17.54
C MET A 224 -17.25 10.89 -18.40
N GLY A 225 -16.60 10.60 -19.53
CA GLY A 225 -16.13 11.61 -20.48
C GLY A 225 -14.64 11.92 -20.40
N ALA A 226 -13.84 11.15 -19.65
CA ALA A 226 -12.39 11.30 -19.67
C ALA A 226 -11.82 10.98 -21.05
N ASN A 227 -10.87 11.80 -21.52
CA ASN A 227 -10.19 11.55 -22.78
C ASN A 227 -9.41 10.22 -22.70
N PRO A 228 -9.67 9.26 -23.63
CA PRO A 228 -9.01 7.97 -23.62
C PRO A 228 -7.54 8.03 -24.10
N SER A 229 -7.13 9.11 -24.77
CA SER A 229 -5.84 9.19 -25.47
C SER A 229 -4.63 8.81 -24.61
N PRO A 230 -4.53 9.22 -23.32
CA PRO A 230 -3.38 8.86 -22.49
C PRO A 230 -3.29 7.37 -22.11
N VAL A 231 -4.39 6.61 -22.16
CA VAL A 231 -4.47 5.24 -21.63
C VAL A 231 -5.05 4.21 -22.60
N SER A 232 -5.44 4.61 -23.81
CA SER A 232 -6.09 3.75 -24.83
C SER A 232 -5.29 2.48 -25.12
N SER A 233 -3.98 2.60 -25.34
CA SER A 233 -3.06 1.49 -25.60
C SER A 233 -2.95 0.56 -24.38
N THR A 234 -2.89 1.12 -23.17
CA THR A 234 -2.83 0.37 -21.91
C THR A 234 -4.11 -0.41 -21.66
N ILE A 235 -5.28 0.19 -21.89
CA ILE A 235 -6.60 -0.46 -21.78
C ILE A 235 -6.68 -1.64 -22.75
N SER A 236 -6.32 -1.42 -24.02
CA SER A 236 -6.33 -2.48 -25.04
C SER A 236 -5.37 -3.62 -24.69
N ALA A 237 -4.18 -3.30 -24.18
CA ALA A 237 -3.21 -4.31 -23.76
C ALA A 237 -3.65 -5.05 -22.49
N ALA A 238 -4.34 -4.38 -21.56
CA ALA A 238 -4.91 -5.02 -20.37
C ALA A 238 -6.04 -5.98 -20.75
N ASP A 239 -6.96 -5.56 -21.63
CA ASP A 239 -8.02 -6.44 -22.15
C ASP A 239 -7.42 -7.66 -22.88
N ALA A 240 -6.40 -7.46 -23.73
CA ALA A 240 -5.73 -8.56 -24.41
C ALA A 240 -5.08 -9.56 -23.45
N GLN A 241 -4.44 -9.07 -22.38
CA GLN A 241 -3.78 -9.90 -21.37
C GLN A 241 -4.78 -10.66 -20.49
N ILE A 242 -5.93 -10.05 -20.16
CA ILE A 242 -7.02 -10.74 -19.44
C ILE A 242 -7.60 -11.86 -20.32
N GLY A 243 -7.77 -11.61 -21.61
CA GLY A 243 -8.28 -12.62 -22.54
C GLY A 243 -9.62 -13.19 -22.09
N SER A 244 -9.73 -14.53 -21.99
CA SER A 244 -10.93 -15.24 -21.53
C SER A 244 -10.93 -15.57 -20.03
N LEU A 245 -9.96 -15.07 -19.25
CA LEU A 245 -9.92 -15.32 -17.81
C LEU A 245 -11.14 -14.70 -17.13
N VAL A 246 -11.73 -15.45 -16.19
CA VAL A 246 -12.85 -14.96 -15.37
C VAL A 246 -12.30 -14.48 -14.03
N ILE A 247 -12.49 -13.19 -13.75
CA ILE A 247 -11.87 -12.51 -12.61
C ILE A 247 -12.54 -12.94 -11.30
N PRO A 248 -11.77 -13.27 -10.23
CA PRO A 248 -12.35 -13.54 -8.92
C PRO A 248 -13.06 -12.30 -8.32
N PRO A 249 -14.16 -12.48 -7.56
CA PRO A 249 -14.69 -13.75 -7.08
C PRO A 249 -15.71 -14.40 -8.04
N VAL A 250 -15.94 -13.83 -9.22
CA VAL A 250 -16.87 -14.38 -10.22
C VAL A 250 -16.32 -15.68 -10.82
N GLY A 251 -15.01 -15.76 -10.98
CA GLY A 251 -14.29 -16.96 -11.39
C GLY A 251 -13.04 -17.19 -10.54
N SER A 252 -12.09 -17.92 -11.11
CA SER A 252 -10.85 -18.33 -10.44
C SER A 252 -9.59 -17.96 -11.25
N GLY A 253 -9.70 -16.98 -12.15
CA GLY A 253 -8.58 -16.54 -12.98
C GLY A 253 -7.42 -15.98 -12.14
N PHE A 254 -6.22 -16.11 -12.68
CA PHE A 254 -4.99 -15.67 -12.03
C PHE A 254 -3.99 -15.15 -13.04
N LEU A 255 -3.31 -14.07 -12.68
CA LEU A 255 -2.10 -13.58 -13.32
C LEU A 255 -1.11 -13.20 -12.22
N THR A 256 0.18 -13.37 -12.47
CA THR A 256 1.20 -12.97 -11.49
C THR A 256 1.22 -11.44 -11.37
N PRO A 257 1.39 -10.86 -10.17
CA PRO A 257 1.49 -9.41 -9.98
C PRO A 257 2.53 -8.75 -10.91
N ASN A 258 3.69 -9.40 -11.07
CA ASN A 258 4.74 -8.92 -11.96
C ASN A 258 4.31 -8.85 -13.44
N SER A 259 3.45 -9.76 -13.90
CA SER A 259 2.97 -9.73 -15.29
C SER A 259 2.01 -8.57 -15.57
N THR A 260 1.34 -8.05 -14.54
CA THR A 260 0.30 -7.02 -14.67
C THR A 260 0.74 -5.64 -14.16
N SER A 261 1.87 -5.55 -13.45
CA SER A 261 2.31 -4.37 -12.70
C SER A 261 2.36 -3.09 -13.54
N ILE A 262 3.05 -3.11 -14.68
CA ILE A 262 3.20 -1.92 -15.55
C ILE A 262 1.85 -1.36 -15.98
N LYS A 263 0.94 -2.23 -16.44
CA LYS A 263 -0.39 -1.80 -16.91
C LYS A 263 -1.25 -1.28 -15.77
N SER A 264 -1.22 -2.00 -14.66
CA SER A 264 -1.98 -1.64 -13.47
C SER A 264 -1.50 -0.28 -12.95
N LYS A 265 -0.19 -0.04 -12.94
CA LYS A 265 0.39 1.25 -12.51
C LYS A 265 0.01 2.40 -13.43
N THR A 266 0.10 2.24 -14.75
CA THR A 266 -0.35 3.29 -15.69
C THR A 266 -1.84 3.61 -15.53
N LEU A 267 -2.69 2.59 -15.33
CA LEU A 267 -4.12 2.79 -15.12
C LEU A 267 -4.40 3.43 -13.76
N ASP A 268 -3.67 3.04 -12.72
CA ASP A 268 -3.73 3.66 -11.40
C ASP A 268 -3.37 5.15 -11.45
N ASP A 269 -2.24 5.47 -12.08
CA ASP A 269 -1.77 6.85 -12.24
C ASP A 269 -2.80 7.70 -13.02
N PHE A 270 -3.48 7.11 -14.01
CA PHE A 270 -4.61 7.75 -14.67
C PHE A 270 -5.79 7.96 -13.72
N ASN A 271 -6.26 6.91 -13.06
CA ASN A 271 -7.43 6.95 -12.17
C ASN A 271 -7.26 7.90 -10.98
N ASN A 272 -6.02 8.11 -10.54
CA ASN A 272 -5.64 9.04 -9.46
C ASN A 272 -5.27 10.45 -9.95
N GLY A 273 -5.45 10.73 -11.25
CA GLY A 273 -5.21 12.06 -11.84
C GLY A 273 -3.74 12.47 -11.89
N LYS A 274 -2.80 11.51 -11.84
CA LYS A 274 -1.36 11.77 -12.06
C LYS A 274 -1.04 11.96 -13.53
N ILE A 275 -1.80 11.31 -14.41
CA ILE A 275 -1.73 11.53 -15.85
C ILE A 275 -2.72 12.64 -16.21
N PRO A 276 -2.27 13.82 -16.70
CA PRO A 276 -3.17 14.88 -17.12
C PRO A 276 -4.11 14.38 -18.22
N THR A 277 -5.40 14.67 -18.06
CA THR A 277 -6.42 14.34 -19.05
C THR A 277 -7.50 15.41 -19.04
N ASP A 278 -8.07 15.69 -20.20
CA ASP A 278 -9.20 16.58 -20.36
C ASP A 278 -10.52 15.82 -20.23
N CYS A 279 -11.52 16.50 -19.70
CA CYS A 279 -12.87 16.01 -19.59
C CYS A 279 -13.70 16.55 -20.75
N THR A 280 -14.23 15.64 -21.55
CA THR A 280 -15.22 16.01 -22.56
C THR A 280 -16.56 16.28 -21.87
N PRO A 281 -17.29 17.33 -22.26
CA PRO A 281 -18.51 17.77 -21.57
C PRO A 281 -19.72 16.84 -21.75
N THR A 282 -19.57 15.70 -22.42
CA THR A 282 -20.67 14.75 -22.64
C THR A 282 -20.36 13.42 -21.97
N PRO A 283 -20.75 13.23 -20.70
CA PRO A 283 -20.69 11.92 -20.09
C PRO A 283 -21.59 10.96 -20.86
N ALA A 284 -21.10 9.76 -21.11
CA ALA A 284 -21.78 8.73 -21.87
C ALA A 284 -22.81 8.01 -20.97
N HIS A 285 -23.68 8.76 -20.30
CA HIS A 285 -24.68 8.25 -19.34
C HIS A 285 -25.71 7.29 -19.98
N SER A 286 -25.71 7.12 -21.30
CA SER A 286 -26.63 6.26 -22.03
C SER A 286 -25.98 5.38 -23.09
N THR A 287 -24.66 5.28 -23.15
CA THR A 287 -23.98 4.44 -24.16
C THR A 287 -23.50 3.13 -23.58
N SER A 288 -23.59 2.06 -24.37
CA SER A 288 -22.99 0.78 -23.99
C SER A 288 -21.47 0.90 -24.02
N TRP A 289 -20.76 0.11 -23.20
CA TRP A 289 -19.30 0.03 -23.29
C TRP A 289 -18.81 -0.33 -24.72
N GLY A 290 -19.62 -1.07 -25.48
CA GLY A 290 -19.36 -1.36 -26.90
C GLY A 290 -19.31 -0.12 -27.80
N SER A 291 -20.05 0.93 -27.45
CA SER A 291 -20.03 2.22 -28.14
C SER A 291 -18.83 3.07 -27.71
N ILE A 292 -18.36 2.92 -26.47
CA ILE A 292 -17.15 3.60 -26.00
C ILE A 292 -15.90 2.95 -26.60
N LYS A 293 -15.93 1.62 -26.81
CA LYS A 293 -14.87 0.82 -27.49
C LYS A 293 -14.41 1.38 -28.83
N THR A 294 -15.29 2.01 -29.61
CA THR A 294 -14.90 2.55 -30.91
C THR A 294 -13.99 3.77 -30.81
N HIS A 295 -13.90 4.42 -29.65
CA HIS A 295 -13.10 5.63 -29.45
C HIS A 295 -11.64 5.37 -29.05
N TYR A 296 -11.24 4.12 -28.85
CA TYR A 296 -9.87 3.79 -28.41
C TYR A 296 -9.27 2.56 -29.12
N ARG A 297 -9.81 2.20 -30.28
CA ARG A 297 -9.21 1.22 -31.20
C ARG A 297 -8.15 1.84 -32.10
#